data_AF-A0A5U6VT20-F1
#
_entry.id   AF-A0A5U6VT20-F1
#
_cell.length_a   1.000
_cell.length_b   1.000
_cell.length_c   1.000
_cell.angle_alpha   90.00
_cell.angle_beta   90.00
_cell.angle_gamma   90.00
#
_symmetry.space_group_name_H-M   'P 1'
#
loop_
_entity.id
_entity.type
_entity.pdbx_description
1 polymer ?
#
loop_
_entity_poly.entity_id
_entity_poly.type
_entity_poly.pdbx_seq_one_letter_code
_entity_poly.pdbx_strand_id
1 'polypeptide(L)'
;MTSDKTLKQAISNITIWRKGEQRAPHKPLLLLYVLSHYRQGHDRLFDYGSEIHEQLLDLLERYGPQRREQRPDMPFWRLKGDGFWELQNAEFCSTSGSRQPPKRELIEYNVAGGFDAVNFALVTKKRKLIDTLAQQ
;
A
#
# COMPACT_ATOMS: atom_id res chain seq x y z
N MET A 1 -13.27 17.88 -2.84
CA MET A 1 -13.15 17.33 -1.48
C MET A 1 -13.44 15.83 -1.55
N THR A 2 -12.48 14.97 -1.24
CA THR A 2 -12.71 13.52 -1.18
C THR A 2 -13.60 13.18 0.02
N SER A 3 -14.62 12.35 -0.18
CA SER A 3 -15.55 11.95 0.89
C SER A 3 -15.16 10.61 1.51
N ASP A 4 -15.57 10.36 2.76
CA ASP A 4 -15.42 9.05 3.43
C ASP A 4 -15.97 7.91 2.56
N LYS A 5 -17.07 8.16 1.85
CA LYS A 5 -17.70 7.19 0.93
C LYS A 5 -16.79 6.89 -0.26
N THR A 6 -16.14 7.91 -0.82
CA THR A 6 -15.22 7.76 -1.94
C THR A 6 -14.01 6.93 -1.55
N LEU A 7 -13.38 7.22 -0.39
CA LEU A 7 -12.22 6.46 0.09
C LEU A 7 -12.59 5.01 0.44
N LYS A 8 -13.71 4.79 1.13
CA LYS A 8 -14.23 3.44 1.39
C LYS A 8 -14.42 2.66 0.09
N GLN A 9 -15.09 3.25 -0.89
CA GLN A 9 -15.34 2.60 -2.17
C GLN A 9 -14.04 2.25 -2.91
N ALA A 10 -13.06 3.16 -2.88
CA ALA A 10 -11.76 2.91 -3.50
C ALA A 10 -11.03 1.74 -2.84
N ILE A 11 -11.07 1.66 -1.50
CA ILE A 11 -10.46 0.56 -0.74
C ILE A 11 -11.17 -0.77 -0.97
N SER A 12 -12.51 -0.81 -0.94
CA SER A 12 -13.28 -2.02 -1.24
C SER A 12 -13.07 -2.52 -2.67
N ASN A 13 -12.76 -1.62 -3.61
CA ASN A 13 -12.56 -1.93 -5.02
C ASN A 13 -11.09 -2.10 -5.42
N ILE A 14 -10.17 -2.22 -4.45
CA ILE A 14 -8.75 -2.37 -4.77
C ILE A 14 -8.53 -3.50 -5.75
N THR A 15 -7.69 -3.22 -6.74
CA THR A 15 -7.34 -4.17 -7.78
C THR A 15 -6.51 -5.30 -7.17
N ILE A 16 -7.18 -6.41 -6.85
CA ILE A 16 -6.58 -7.65 -6.34
C ILE A 16 -6.21 -8.55 -7.54
N TRP A 17 -4.96 -8.98 -7.59
CA TRP A 17 -4.53 -9.96 -8.59
C TRP A 17 -5.23 -11.30 -8.39
N ARG A 18 -5.66 -11.91 -9.49
CA ARG A 18 -6.33 -13.21 -9.53
C ARG A 18 -5.70 -14.10 -10.60
N LYS A 19 -5.53 -15.39 -10.29
CA LYS A 19 -5.21 -16.45 -11.26
C LYS A 19 -5.98 -17.72 -10.91
N GLY A 20 -6.99 -18.04 -11.70
CA GLY A 20 -7.97 -19.07 -11.36
C GLY A 20 -8.62 -18.77 -10.01
N GLU A 21 -8.65 -19.76 -9.13
CA GLU A 21 -9.18 -19.65 -7.76
C GLU A 21 -8.26 -18.90 -6.80
N GLN A 22 -6.99 -18.68 -7.16
CA GLN A 22 -6.03 -18.02 -6.27
C GLN A 22 -6.19 -16.50 -6.31
N ARG A 23 -6.33 -15.91 -5.11
CA ARG A 23 -6.29 -14.46 -4.88
C ARG A 23 -5.04 -14.10 -4.11
N ALA A 24 -4.42 -12.98 -4.46
CA ALA A 24 -3.25 -12.47 -3.76
C ALA A 24 -3.64 -11.36 -2.77
N PRO A 25 -3.60 -11.59 -1.45
CA PRO A 25 -4.00 -10.62 -0.42
C PRO A 25 -2.94 -9.52 -0.19
N HIS A 26 -2.01 -9.32 -1.13
CA HIS A 26 -0.82 -8.48 -0.90
C HIS A 26 -1.15 -7.00 -0.65
N LYS A 27 -2.08 -6.43 -1.43
CA LYS A 27 -2.51 -5.04 -1.23
C LYS A 27 -3.35 -4.86 0.05
N PRO A 28 -4.35 -5.73 0.35
CA PRO A 28 -5.05 -5.70 1.63
C PRO A 28 -4.12 -5.78 2.84
N LEU A 29 -3.10 -6.66 2.82
CA LEU A 29 -2.15 -6.79 3.92
C LEU A 29 -1.33 -5.51 4.13
N LEU A 30 -0.82 -4.92 3.04
CA LEU A 30 -0.14 -3.61 3.10
C LEU A 30 -1.06 -2.51 3.66
N LEU A 31 -2.34 -2.51 3.28
CA LEU A 31 -3.28 -1.54 3.81
C LEU A 31 -3.55 -1.69 5.29
N LEU A 32 -3.75 -2.91 5.78
CA LEU A 32 -3.95 -3.16 7.20
C LEU A 32 -2.74 -2.70 8.01
N TYR A 33 -1.54 -2.94 7.50
CA TYR A 33 -0.30 -2.43 8.08
C TYR A 33 -0.32 -0.89 8.18
N VAL A 34 -0.53 -0.20 7.06
CA VAL A 34 -0.54 1.27 7.00
C VAL A 34 -1.63 1.87 7.88
N LEU A 35 -2.85 1.33 7.85
CA LEU A 35 -3.98 1.79 8.68
C LEU A 35 -3.69 1.62 10.18
N SER A 36 -3.06 0.52 10.58
CA SER A 36 -2.63 0.30 11.97
C SER A 36 -1.64 1.38 12.43
N HIS A 37 -0.70 1.76 11.58
CA HIS A 37 0.29 2.79 11.89
C HIS A 37 -0.32 4.21 11.91
N TYR A 38 -1.22 4.54 10.99
CA TYR A 38 -1.98 5.79 11.08
C TYR A 38 -2.80 5.89 12.37
N ARG A 39 -3.37 4.76 12.84
CA ARG A 39 -4.08 4.74 14.13
C ARG A 39 -3.15 5.13 15.28
N GLN A 40 -1.91 4.66 15.25
CA GLN A 40 -0.85 4.94 16.21
C GLN A 40 -0.24 6.34 16.08
N GLY A 41 -0.63 7.11 15.06
CA GLY A 41 -0.14 8.48 14.87
C GLY A 41 1.10 8.58 13.99
N HIS A 42 1.38 7.56 13.18
CA HIS A 42 2.43 7.62 12.17
C HIS A 42 2.19 8.74 11.16
N ASP A 43 3.27 9.30 10.63
CA ASP A 43 3.25 10.26 9.55
C ASP A 43 2.70 9.66 8.24
N ARG A 44 2.50 10.52 7.24
CA ARG A 44 1.75 10.16 6.03
C ARG A 44 2.42 9.10 5.17
N LEU A 45 3.74 9.17 5.01
CA LEU A 45 4.47 8.35 4.07
C LEU A 45 5.41 7.41 4.82
N PHE A 46 5.55 6.21 4.29
CA PHE A 46 6.42 5.15 4.81
C PHE A 46 7.54 4.91 3.82
N ASP A 47 8.79 4.97 4.26
CA ASP A 47 9.94 4.58 3.45
C ASP A 47 9.87 3.07 3.13
N TYR A 48 10.00 2.75 1.84
CA TYR A 48 9.84 1.38 1.38
C TYR A 48 10.86 0.43 2.03
N GLY A 49 12.13 0.85 2.10
CA GLY A 49 13.22 -0.02 2.53
C GLY A 49 13.21 -0.29 4.03
N SER A 50 13.06 0.77 4.81
CA SER A 50 13.19 0.72 6.27
C SER A 50 11.88 0.42 7.00
N GLU A 51 10.72 0.77 6.44
CA GLU A 51 9.44 0.67 7.16
C GLU A 51 8.48 -0.35 6.54
N ILE A 52 8.57 -0.62 5.24
CA ILE A 52 7.60 -1.48 4.55
C ILE A 52 8.16 -2.86 4.23
N HIS A 53 9.41 -2.94 3.75
CA HIS A 53 9.93 -4.14 3.11
C HIS A 53 9.84 -5.40 3.98
N GLU A 54 10.52 -5.38 5.13
CA GLU A 54 10.61 -6.54 6.04
C GLU A 54 9.25 -6.85 6.70
N GLN A 55 8.52 -5.82 7.13
CA GLN A 55 7.22 -6.00 7.79
C GLN A 55 6.19 -6.61 6.84
N LEU A 56 6.12 -6.11 5.61
CA LEU A 56 5.21 -6.68 4.62
C LEU A 56 5.67 -8.07 4.17
N LEU A 57 6.97 -8.32 4.08
CA LEU A 57 7.49 -9.65 3.77
C LEU A 57 7.02 -10.69 4.80
N ASP A 58 7.19 -10.42 6.09
CA ASP A 58 6.73 -11.31 7.18
C ASP A 58 5.21 -11.54 7.13
N LEU A 59 4.42 -10.49 6.91
CA LEU A 59 2.96 -10.62 6.75
C LEU A 59 2.58 -11.48 5.54
N LEU A 60 3.30 -11.35 4.43
CA LEU A 60 3.08 -12.14 3.22
C LEU A 60 3.45 -13.61 3.41
N GLU A 61 4.49 -13.90 4.18
CA GLU A 61 4.89 -15.27 4.51
C GLU A 61 3.90 -15.95 5.44
N ARG A 62 3.33 -15.22 6.41
CA ARG A 62 2.38 -15.77 7.39
C ARG A 62 0.96 -15.92 6.86
N TYR A 63 0.48 -14.93 6.09
CA TYR A 63 -0.94 -14.80 5.73
C TYR A 63 -1.19 -14.81 4.22
N GLY A 64 -0.13 -14.74 3.41
CA GLY A 64 -0.22 -14.80 1.96
C GLY A 64 -0.25 -16.23 1.41
N PRO A 65 -0.61 -16.40 0.13
CA PRO A 65 -0.47 -17.68 -0.55
C PRO A 65 1.01 -18.05 -0.63
N GLN A 66 1.29 -19.35 -0.50
CA GLN A 66 2.63 -19.87 -0.68
C GLN A 66 3.14 -19.60 -2.10
N ARG A 67 4.34 -19.02 -2.21
CA ARG A 67 4.99 -18.67 -3.48
C ARG A 67 6.48 -18.98 -3.38
N ARG A 68 7.10 -19.16 -4.54
CA ARG A 68 8.57 -19.32 -4.64
C ARG A 68 9.32 -18.08 -4.14
N GLU A 69 8.75 -16.90 -4.36
CA GLU A 69 9.29 -15.62 -3.92
C GLU A 69 8.13 -14.70 -3.53
N GLN A 70 8.19 -14.13 -2.32
CA GLN A 70 7.27 -13.07 -1.89
C GLN A 70 7.75 -11.72 -2.42
N ARG A 71 6.79 -10.89 -2.84
CA ARG A 71 7.06 -9.65 -3.59
C ARG A 71 6.37 -8.46 -2.94
N PRO A 72 6.89 -7.96 -1.80
CA PRO A 72 6.33 -6.80 -1.09
C PRO A 72 6.49 -5.49 -1.88
N ASP A 73 7.43 -5.40 -2.82
CA ASP A 73 7.58 -4.30 -3.77
C ASP A 73 6.33 -4.09 -4.63
N MET A 74 5.69 -5.18 -5.05
CA MET A 74 4.55 -5.11 -5.96
C MET A 74 3.30 -4.42 -5.39
N PRO A 75 2.74 -4.81 -4.24
CA PRO A 75 1.59 -4.10 -3.68
C PRO A 75 1.90 -2.63 -3.39
N PHE A 76 3.09 -2.33 -2.85
CA PHE A 76 3.53 -0.97 -2.56
C PHE A 76 3.54 -0.08 -3.80
N TRP A 77 4.15 -0.56 -4.89
CA TRP A 77 4.21 0.20 -6.14
C TRP A 77 2.85 0.31 -6.85
N ARG A 78 2.06 -0.77 -6.82
CA ARG A 78 0.81 -0.88 -7.60
C ARG A 78 -0.37 -0.15 -6.98
N LEU A 79 -0.34 0.14 -5.67
CA LEU A 79 -1.42 0.84 -4.99
C LEU A 79 -1.68 2.24 -5.58
N LYS A 80 -0.68 2.89 -6.19
CA LYS A 80 -0.87 4.19 -6.87
C LYS A 80 -1.94 4.16 -7.98
N GLY A 81 -2.20 2.97 -8.54
CA GLY A 81 -3.26 2.79 -9.54
C GLY A 81 -4.67 2.71 -8.96
N ASP A 82 -4.82 2.60 -7.63
CA ASP A 82 -6.12 2.49 -6.95
C ASP A 82 -6.67 3.85 -6.49
N GLY A 83 -5.95 4.95 -6.75
CA GLY A 83 -6.48 6.31 -6.67
C GLY A 83 -6.50 6.96 -5.28
N PHE A 84 -5.88 6.35 -4.27
CA PHE A 84 -5.74 6.92 -2.93
C PHE A 84 -4.30 6.87 -2.38
N TRP A 85 -3.36 6.37 -3.19
CA TRP A 85 -1.99 6.09 -2.79
C TRP A 85 -1.00 6.94 -3.59
N GLU A 86 -0.06 7.54 -2.89
CA GLU A 86 0.98 8.41 -3.45
C GLU A 86 2.36 7.78 -3.20
N LEU A 87 3.28 7.99 -4.14
CA LEU A 87 4.69 7.65 -3.99
C LEU A 87 5.53 8.91 -4.17
N GLN A 88 6.51 9.11 -3.29
CA GLN A 88 7.58 10.11 -3.43
C GLN A 88 8.87 9.46 -3.87
N ASN A 89 9.71 10.20 -4.61
CA ASN A 89 10.98 9.74 -5.20
C ASN A 89 10.81 8.63 -6.26
N ALA A 90 9.57 8.35 -6.67
CA ALA A 90 9.26 7.34 -7.67
C ALA A 90 9.70 7.75 -9.08
N GLU A 91 9.95 9.03 -9.31
CA GLU A 91 10.46 9.63 -10.54
C GLU A 91 11.93 9.27 -10.82
N PHE A 92 12.71 8.90 -9.79
CA PHE A 92 14.09 8.44 -9.96
C PHE A 92 14.17 6.96 -10.37
N CYS A 93 13.09 6.22 -10.14
CA CYS A 93 13.01 4.81 -10.49
C CYS A 93 12.88 4.60 -12.00
N SER A 94 13.55 3.58 -12.51
CA SER A 94 13.42 3.16 -13.89
C SER A 94 12.04 2.53 -14.11
N THR A 95 11.22 3.18 -14.95
CA THR A 95 9.88 2.70 -15.31
C THR A 95 9.75 2.74 -16.82
N SER A 96 9.19 1.68 -17.42
CA SER A 96 8.98 1.61 -18.87
C SER A 96 7.61 1.01 -19.17
N GLY A 97 6.68 1.83 -19.64
CA GLY A 97 5.30 1.41 -19.91
C GLY A 97 4.65 0.82 -18.66
N SER A 98 4.23 -0.45 -18.73
CA SER A 98 3.62 -1.15 -17.60
C SER A 98 4.63 -1.71 -16.59
N ARG A 99 5.94 -1.65 -16.87
CA ARG A 99 7.03 -2.27 -16.09
C ARG A 99 7.34 -1.45 -14.84
N GLN A 100 7.41 -2.15 -13.70
CA GLN A 100 7.73 -1.59 -12.39
C GLN A 100 9.26 -1.56 -12.20
N PRO A 101 9.78 -0.68 -11.36
CA PRO A 101 11.19 -0.69 -11.03
C PRO A 101 11.56 -1.93 -10.21
N PRO A 102 12.82 -2.37 -10.26
CA PRO A 102 13.32 -3.41 -9.37
C PRO A 102 13.30 -2.92 -7.91
N LYS A 103 13.11 -3.87 -6.97
CA LYS A 103 13.13 -3.61 -5.51
C LYS A 103 14.30 -2.71 -5.09
N ARG A 104 15.51 -2.98 -5.62
CA ARG A 104 16.72 -2.24 -5.28
C ARG A 104 16.57 -0.73 -5.47
N GLU A 105 15.86 -0.29 -6.51
CA GLU A 105 15.69 1.14 -6.81
C GLU A 105 14.71 1.80 -5.84
N LEU A 106 13.70 1.06 -5.35
CA LEU A 106 12.83 1.57 -4.30
C LEU A 106 13.59 1.86 -3.00
N ILE A 107 14.62 1.06 -2.72
CA ILE A 107 15.49 1.22 -1.54
C ILE A 107 16.54 2.31 -1.81
N GLU A 108 17.23 2.24 -2.95
CA GLU A 108 18.30 3.16 -3.35
C GLU A 108 17.83 4.62 -3.43
N TYR A 109 16.60 4.84 -3.92
CA TYR A 109 16.02 6.17 -4.04
C TYR A 109 15.09 6.55 -2.89
N ASN A 110 15.09 5.80 -1.79
CA ASN A 110 14.25 6.08 -0.61
C ASN A 110 12.80 6.37 -1.01
N VAL A 111 12.21 5.48 -1.80
CA VAL A 111 10.84 5.66 -2.27
C VAL A 111 9.92 5.52 -1.07
N ALA A 112 9.22 6.60 -0.74
CA ALA A 112 8.24 6.62 0.32
C ALA A 112 6.83 6.55 -0.25
N GLY A 113 5.92 5.87 0.44
CA GLY A 113 4.56 5.64 -0.04
C GLY A 113 3.53 5.63 1.07
N GLY A 114 2.32 6.08 0.77
CA GLY A 114 1.25 6.19 1.74
C GLY A 114 -0.03 6.70 1.10
N PHE A 115 -0.97 7.12 1.93
CA PHE A 115 -2.19 7.76 1.44
C PHE A 115 -1.80 9.11 0.83
N ASP A 116 -2.50 9.51 -0.24
CA ASP A 116 -2.38 10.88 -0.73
C ASP A 116 -2.75 11.89 0.37
N ALA A 117 -2.32 13.14 0.20
CA ALA A 117 -2.50 14.17 1.21
C ALA A 117 -3.96 14.36 1.64
N VAL A 118 -4.91 14.21 0.71
CA VAL A 118 -6.34 14.42 0.98
C VAL A 118 -6.90 13.28 1.82
N ASN A 119 -6.59 12.04 1.46
CA ASN A 119 -7.05 10.84 2.15
C ASN A 119 -6.36 10.66 3.50
N PHE A 120 -5.08 11.01 3.62
CA PHE A 120 -4.38 11.06 4.91
C PHE A 120 -4.99 12.08 5.87
N ALA A 121 -5.24 13.31 5.39
CA ALA A 121 -5.90 14.35 6.19
C ALA A 121 -7.31 13.92 6.64
N LEU A 122 -8.00 13.09 5.83
CA LEU A 122 -9.31 12.57 6.17
C LEU A 122 -9.25 11.56 7.33
N VAL A 123 -8.36 10.56 7.24
CA VAL A 123 -8.26 9.50 8.26
C VAL A 123 -7.67 9.98 9.58
N THR A 124 -6.78 10.97 9.54
CA THR A 124 -6.22 11.62 10.75
C THR A 124 -7.27 12.43 11.50
N LYS A 125 -8.15 13.16 10.79
CA LYS A 125 -9.28 13.88 11.40
C LYS A 125 -10.37 12.96 11.93
N LYS A 126 -10.56 11.79 11.31
CA LYS A 126 -11.64 10.85 11.64
C LYS A 126 -11.06 9.48 12.00
N ARG A 127 -10.48 9.34 13.19
CA ARG A 127 -9.87 8.06 13.62
C ARG A 127 -10.80 6.84 13.51
N LYS A 128 -12.11 6.99 13.81
CA LYS A 128 -13.10 5.90 13.63
C LYS A 128 -13.25 5.42 12.17
N LEU A 129 -12.87 6.25 11.20
CA LEU A 129 -12.86 5.87 9.79
C LEU A 129 -11.80 4.79 9.55
N ILE A 130 -10.65 4.85 10.22
CA ILE A 130 -9.57 3.85 10.09
C ILE A 130 -10.10 2.45 10.42
N ASP A 131 -10.81 2.31 11.54
CA ASP A 131 -11.40 1.02 11.94
C ASP A 131 -12.44 0.53 10.93
N THR A 132 -13.19 1.44 10.31
CA THR A 132 -14.15 1.08 9.25
C THR A 132 -13.46 0.66 7.95
N LEU A 133 -12.33 1.28 7.61
CA LEU A 133 -11.55 0.95 6.41
C LEU A 133 -10.86 -0.41 6.56
N ALA A 134 -10.43 -0.77 7.77
CA ALA A 134 -9.82 -2.07 8.05
C ALA A 134 -10.80 -3.26 7.96
N GLN A 135 -12.11 -2.99 7.90
CA GLN A 135 -13.16 -4.01 7.80
C GLN A 135 -13.73 -4.19 6.38
N GLN A 136 -13.26 -3.43 5.39
CA GLN A 136 -13.68 -3.55 4.00
C GLN A 136 -13.03 -4.77 3.32
#